data_AF-A0A6G2TZU9-F1
#
_entry.id   AF-A0A6G2TZU9-F1
#
_cell.length_a   1.000
_cell.length_b   1.000
_cell.length_c   1.000
_cell.angle_alpha   90.00
_cell.angle_beta   90.00
_cell.angle_gamma   90.00
#
_symmetry.space_group_name_H-M   'P 1'
#
loop_
_entity.id
_entity.type
_entity.pdbx_description
1 polymer ?
#
loop_
_entity_poly.entity_id
_entity_poly.type
_entity_poly.pdbx_seq_one_letter_code
_entity_poly.pdbx_strand_id
1 'polypeptide(L)' 'MFRNAFEPWHLILIVAVLVLVFGSKKLPDMARGLGRSMRILKSEAKALKDDRPAAEPQPEAAAAAQPPHPRPESTPTH' A
#
# COMPACT_ATOMS: atom_id res chain seq x y z
N MET A 1 -30.03 -13.49 -15.93
CA MET A 1 -29.80 -12.26 -16.73
C MET A 1 -28.92 -11.24 -15.97
N PHE A 2 -27.86 -11.69 -15.28
CA PHE A 2 -27.06 -10.83 -14.37
C PHE A 2 -25.56 -10.76 -14.76
N ARG A 3 -25.19 -11.26 -15.94
CA ARG A 3 -23.78 -11.46 -16.31
C ARG A 3 -23.11 -10.22 -16.92
N ASN A 4 -23.85 -9.14 -17.12
CA ASN A 4 -23.37 -7.89 -17.74
C ASN A 4 -23.23 -6.72 -16.74
N ALA A 5 -23.65 -6.89 -15.48
CA ALA A 5 -23.57 -5.83 -14.47
C ALA A 5 -22.15 -5.62 -13.90
N PHE A 6 -21.24 -6.55 -14.19
CA PHE A 6 -19.83 -6.51 -13.76
C PHE A 6 -18.88 -6.51 -14.96
N GLU A 7 -19.30 -5.95 -16.09
CA GLU A 7 -18.36 -5.63 -17.16
C GLU A 7 -17.32 -4.65 -16.60
N PRO A 8 -16.03 -5.03 -16.51
CA PRO A 8 -14.96 -4.20 -15.95
C PRO A 8 -14.93 -2.80 -16.59
N TRP A 9 -15.47 -2.70 -17.80
CA TRP A 9 -15.68 -1.47 -18.54
C TRP A 9 -16.45 -0.38 -17.77
N HIS A 10 -17.54 -0.73 -17.07
CA HIS A 10 -18.33 0.25 -16.32
C HIS A 10 -17.55 0.81 -15.13
N LEU A 11 -16.77 -0.05 -14.47
CA LEU A 11 -15.95 0.33 -13.32
C LEU A 11 -14.84 1.30 -13.74
N ILE A 12 -14.21 1.04 -14.90
CA ILE A 12 -13.23 1.96 -15.51
C ILE A 12 -13.89 3.31 -15.81
N LEU A 13 -15.11 3.31 -16.36
CA LEU A 13 -15.85 4.53 -16.69
C LEU A 13 -16.18 5.36 -15.44
N ILE A 14 -16.61 4.71 -14.36
CA ILE A 14 -16.87 5.35 -13.06
C ILE A 14 -15.58 5.94 -12.49
N VAL A 15 -14.49 5.17 -12.49
CA VAL A 15 -13.18 5.65 -12.02
C VAL A 15 -12.69 6.81 -12.87
N ALA A 16 -12.88 6.76 -14.20
CA ALA A 16 -12.51 7.84 -15.11
C ALA A 16 -13.27 9.13 -14.80
N VAL A 17 -14.59 9.05 -14.59
CA VAL A 17 -15.40 10.20 -14.18
C VAL A 17 -14.95 10.73 -12.81
N LEU A 18 -14.66 9.85 -11.85
CA LEU A 18 -14.18 10.22 -10.53
C LEU A 18 -12.81 10.93 -10.61
N VAL A 19 -11.90 10.45 -11.44
CA VAL A 19 -10.61 11.09 -11.74
C VAL A 19 -10.80 12.43 -12.44
N LEU A 20 -11.80 12.58 -13.32
CA LEU A 20 -12.06 13.84 -14.01
C LEU A 20 -12.57 14.92 -13.04
N VAL A 21 -13.45 14.55 -12.10
CA VAL A 21 -14.01 15.48 -11.10
C VAL A 21 -13.02 15.80 -9.98
N PHE A 22 -12.34 14.79 -9.44
CA PHE A 22 -11.41 14.98 -8.32
C PHE A 22 -9.98 15.31 -8.76
N GLY A 23 -9.59 14.93 -9.98
CA GLY A 23 -8.24 15.09 -10.53
C GLY A 23 -7.34 13.85 -10.31
N SER A 24 -6.44 13.61 -11.27
CA SER A 24 -5.53 12.44 -11.31
C SER A 24 -4.55 12.35 -10.16
N LYS A 25 -4.22 13.47 -9.49
CA LYS A 25 -3.35 13.48 -8.29
C LYS A 25 -4.11 13.36 -6.98
N LYS A 26 -5.39 13.77 -6.91
CA LYS A 26 -6.13 13.81 -5.64
C LYS A 26 -6.70 12.46 -5.25
N LEU A 27 -7.21 11.69 -6.22
CA LEU A 27 -7.73 10.35 -5.96
C LEU A 27 -6.66 9.39 -5.36
N PRO A 28 -5.45 9.25 -5.94
CA PRO A 28 -4.41 8.42 -5.34
C PRO A 28 -3.84 8.99 -4.05
N ASP A 29 -3.80 10.31 -3.88
CA ASP A 29 -3.32 10.95 -2.66
C ASP A 29 -4.27 10.71 -1.48
N MET A 30 -5.58 10.85 -1.69
CA MET A 30 -6.62 10.51 -0.71
C MET A 30 -6.61 9.01 -0.38
N ALA A 31 -6.49 8.15 -1.39
CA ALA A 31 -6.37 6.71 -1.18
C ALA A 31 -5.12 6.34 -0.37
N ARG A 32 -3.98 7.01 -0.61
CA ARG A 32 -2.73 6.84 0.17
C ARG A 32 -2.84 7.38 1.59
N GLY A 33 -3.58 8.47 1.81
CA GLY A 33 -3.87 9.00 3.14
C GLY A 33 -4.76 8.04 3.95
N LEU A 34 -5.89 7.63 3.35
CA LEU A 34 -6.82 6.67 3.94
C LEU A 34 -6.15 5.31 4.19
N GLY A 35 -5.33 4.82 3.24
CA GLY A 35 -4.62 3.55 3.39
C GLY A 35 -3.62 3.54 4.56
N ARG A 36 -2.93 4.66 4.80
CA ARG A 36 -2.04 4.82 5.96
C ARG A 36 -2.81 4.76 7.29
N SER A 37 -3.93 5.48 7.37
CA SER A 37 -4.81 5.43 8.56
C SER A 37 -5.39 4.03 8.77
N MET A 38 -5.97 3.43 7.72
CA MET A 38 -6.52 2.06 7.77
C MET A 38 -5.49 1.03 8.19
N ARG A 39 -4.21 1.18 7.81
CA ARG A 39 -3.13 0.27 8.23
C ARG A 39 -2.87 0.35 9.73
N ILE A 40 -2.82 1.56 10.30
CA ILE A 40 -2.62 1.76 11.75
C ILE A 40 -3.79 1.14 12.51
N LEU A 41 -5.03 1.47 12.10
CA LEU A 41 -6.25 0.93 12.70
C LEU A 41 -6.32 -0.60 12.54
N LYS A 42 -5.86 -1.14 11.41
CA LYS A 42 -5.83 -2.59 11.19
C LYS A 42 -4.77 -3.28 12.04
N SER A 43 -3.60 -2.68 12.25
CA SER A 43 -2.57 -3.22 13.15
C SER A 43 -3.06 -3.26 14.59
N GLU A 44 -3.68 -2.18 15.08
CA GLU A 44 -4.26 -2.13 16.43
C GLU A 44 -5.44 -3.10 16.57
N ALA A 45 -6.34 -3.13 15.59
CA ALA A 45 -7.45 -4.07 15.57
C ALA A 45 -6.99 -5.52 15.47
N LYS A 46 -5.86 -5.79 14.79
CA LYS A 46 -5.25 -7.12 14.69
C LYS A 46 -4.61 -7.52 16.02
N ALA A 47 -3.92 -6.61 16.71
CA ALA A 47 -3.41 -6.87 18.06
C ALA A 47 -4.54 -7.25 19.05
N LEU A 48 -5.69 -6.57 18.98
CA LEU A 48 -6.84 -6.90 19.82
C LEU A 48 -7.52 -8.23 19.44
N LYS A 49 -7.40 -8.65 18.17
CA LYS A 49 -7.93 -9.93 17.67
C LYS A 49 -6.97 -11.10 17.91
N ASP A 50 -5.67 -10.85 17.87
CA ASP A 50 -4.58 -11.82 18.04
C ASP A 50 -4.25 -12.08 19.52
N ASP A 51 -4.93 -11.43 20.47
CA ASP A 51 -4.95 -11.78 21.91
C ASP A 51 -5.68 -13.14 22.19
N ARG A 52 -5.94 -13.93 21.13
CA ARG A 52 -6.14 -15.38 21.21
C ARG A 52 -4.98 -16.06 20.49
N PRO A 53 -4.32 -17.07 21.10
CA PRO A 53 -2.98 -17.46 20.70
C PRO A 53 -3.01 -18.16 19.35
N ALA A 54 -2.60 -17.46 18.30
CA ALA A 54 -2.23 -18.05 17.02
C ALA A 54 -1.12 -17.21 16.40
N ALA A 55 0.09 -17.74 16.55
CA ALA A 55 1.33 -17.53 15.80
C ALA A 55 1.34 -16.45 14.69
N GLU A 56 2.34 -15.58 14.79
CA GLU A 56 2.86 -14.76 13.69
C GLU A 56 3.00 -15.53 12.38
N PRO A 57 2.75 -14.84 11.25
CA PRO A 57 3.88 -14.61 10.36
C PRO A 57 3.90 -13.20 9.72
N GLN A 58 5.04 -12.51 9.89
CA GLN A 58 5.80 -11.73 8.87
C GLN A 58 5.08 -10.53 8.18
N PRO A 59 5.71 -9.63 7.36
CA PRO A 59 7.02 -9.72 6.70
C PRO A 59 7.90 -8.44 6.67
N GLU A 60 9.19 -8.70 6.55
CA GLU A 60 10.18 -8.02 5.70
C GLU A 60 9.57 -7.12 4.60
N ALA A 61 9.36 -5.84 4.91
CA ALA A 61 8.95 -4.81 3.94
C ALA A 61 9.63 -3.46 4.24
N ALA A 62 10.90 -3.50 4.67
CA ALA A 62 11.75 -2.32 4.84
C ALA A 62 13.15 -2.48 4.20
N ALA A 63 13.34 -3.46 3.31
CA ALA A 63 14.60 -3.67 2.59
C ALA A 63 14.60 -3.09 1.15
N ALA A 64 13.66 -2.22 0.78
CA ALA A 64 13.56 -1.67 -0.58
C ALA A 64 13.57 -0.13 -0.63
N ALA A 65 14.28 0.54 0.29
CA ALA A 65 14.53 1.98 0.20
C ALA A 65 15.86 2.44 0.81
N GLN A 66 16.89 1.59 0.84
CA GLN A 66 18.26 2.08 1.03
C GLN A 66 18.87 2.37 -0.35
N PRO A 67 19.17 3.63 -0.70
CA PRO A 67 20.09 3.90 -1.81
C PRO A 67 21.40 3.15 -1.50
N PRO A 68 22.02 2.46 -2.49
CA PRO A 68 23.32 1.87 -2.26
C PRO A 68 24.29 3.01 -1.93
N HIS A 69 24.68 3.11 -0.67
CA HIS A 69 25.79 3.95 -0.26
C HIS A 69 27.05 3.29 -0.84
N PRO A 70 27.75 3.91 -1.81
CA PRO A 70 29.05 3.42 -2.22
C PRO A 70 29.96 3.54 -1.00
N ARG A 71 30.37 2.41 -0.44
CA ARG A 71 31.39 2.39 0.62
C ARG A 71 32.62 3.11 0.06
N PRO A 72 33.16 4.14 0.74
CA PRO A 72 34.45 4.68 0.36
C PRO A 72 35.45 3.53 0.52
N GLU A 73 36.15 3.28 -0.57
CA GLU A 73 37.27 2.36 -0.69
C GLU A 73 38.33 2.76 0.37
N SER A 74 38.24 2.15 1.55
CA SER A 74 39.32 2.17 2.53
C SER A 74 40.37 1.21 2.01
N THR A 75 41.25 1.70 1.12
CA THR A 75 42.49 1.05 0.71
C THR A 75 43.46 1.11 1.88
N PRO A 76 43.77 -0.01 2.57
CA PRO A 76 44.92 -0.09 3.43
C PRO A 76 46.08 -0.50 2.52
N THR A 77 46.90 0.46 2.09
CA THR A 77 48.15 0.17 1.39
C THR A 77 49.11 -0.51 2.36
N HIS A 78 49.43 -1.77 2.07
CA HIS A 78 50.61 -2.50 2.54
C HIS A 78 51.53 -2.73 1.34
#